data_AF-S5UH99-F1
#
_entry.id   AF-S5UH99-F1
#
_cell.length_a   1.000
_cell.length_b   1.000
_cell.length_c   1.000
_cell.angle_alpha   90.00
_cell.angle_beta   90.00
_cell.angle_gamma   90.00
#
_symmetry.space_group_name_H-M   'P 1'
#
loop_
_entity.id
_entity.type
_entity.pdbx_description
1 polymer ?
#
loop_
_entity_poly.entity_id
_entity_poly.type
_entity_poly.pdbx_seq_one_letter_code
_entity_poly.pdbx_strand_id
1 'polypeptide(L)'
;ITMMLTPLTELSYPFIILALWGVLMTGLICTRQTDLKSLIAYSSVSHMGLVAAAALIQTPWSFTGAIILMISHGLISSALFCLANTSYERTHSRTMLLARGLQLVLPLMATWWLLSNLANMALPPTTNLWGELMVIISLFNWSAWTILLTGLGTLITAAYTLHMFLSSQRGLLPSHLKSTPPTFFRE
;
A
#
# COMPACT_ATOMS: atom_id res chain seq x y z
N ILE A 1 -12.61 17.47 25.90
CA ILE A 1 -13.29 16.44 25.07
C ILE A 1 -12.35 15.24 25.01
N THR A 2 -12.66 14.27 25.88
CA THR A 2 -12.06 12.93 26.10
C THR A 2 -10.53 12.80 26.09
N MET A 3 -9.91 13.07 27.24
CA MET A 3 -8.63 12.48 27.66
C MET A 3 -8.85 10.98 27.90
N MET A 4 -8.75 10.14 26.87
CA MET A 4 -8.99 8.69 27.04
C MET A 4 -7.76 7.90 27.47
N LEU A 5 -6.54 8.45 27.38
CA LEU A 5 -5.36 7.92 28.05
C LEU A 5 -4.46 9.09 28.46
N THR A 6 -3.95 9.08 29.69
CA THR A 6 -2.78 9.90 30.01
C THR A 6 -1.63 9.35 29.18
N PRO A 7 -0.91 10.17 28.40
CA PRO A 7 0.18 9.67 27.58
C PRO A 7 1.26 9.11 28.52
N LEU A 8 1.50 7.81 28.44
CA LEU A 8 2.71 7.19 28.98
C LEU A 8 3.86 7.59 28.06
N THR A 9 4.28 8.85 28.15
CA THR A 9 5.20 9.49 27.19
C THR A 9 6.51 8.73 27.05
N GLU A 10 7.07 8.26 28.16
CA GLU A 10 8.41 7.63 28.17
C GLU A 10 8.44 6.23 27.55
N LEU A 11 7.37 5.44 27.69
CA LEU A 11 7.32 4.07 27.17
C LEU A 11 6.98 4.02 25.67
N SER A 12 6.33 5.04 25.12
CA SER A 12 5.88 5.05 23.72
C SER A 12 6.99 5.41 22.72
N TYR A 13 8.02 6.15 23.14
CA TYR A 13 9.17 6.54 22.30
C TYR A 13 9.80 5.37 21.51
N PRO A 14 10.26 4.28 22.14
CA PRO A 14 10.93 3.19 21.41
C PRO A 14 10.00 2.49 20.41
N PHE A 15 8.71 2.37 20.73
CA PHE A 15 7.75 1.69 19.84
C PHE A 15 7.38 2.56 18.63
N ILE A 16 7.28 3.88 18.78
CA ILE A 16 7.05 4.80 17.65
C ILE A 16 8.26 4.75 16.70
N ILE A 17 9.47 4.79 17.24
CA ILE A 17 10.70 4.70 16.43
C ILE A 17 10.77 3.36 15.70
N LEU A 18 10.48 2.25 16.38
CA LEU A 18 10.45 0.92 15.77
C LEU A 18 9.40 0.83 14.67
N ALA A 19 8.22 1.40 14.88
CA ALA A 19 7.14 1.42 13.89
C ALA A 19 7.57 2.19 12.63
N LEU A 20 8.09 3.42 12.78
CA LEU A 20 8.58 4.23 11.66
C LEU A 20 9.74 3.58 10.92
N TRP A 21 10.67 2.96 11.65
CA TRP A 21 11.75 2.18 11.05
C TRP A 21 11.22 0.97 10.27
N GLY A 22 10.23 0.27 10.83
CA GLY A 22 9.53 -0.83 10.18
C GLY A 22 8.87 -0.42 8.87
N VAL A 23 8.25 0.78 8.80
CA VAL A 23 7.67 1.34 7.57
C VAL A 23 8.73 1.43 6.46
N LEU A 24 9.91 1.98 6.78
CA LEU A 24 11.01 2.11 5.81
C LEU A 24 11.56 0.76 5.37
N MET A 25 11.85 -0.13 6.32
CA MET A 25 12.45 -1.43 6.03
C MET A 25 11.51 -2.32 5.20
N THR A 26 10.23 -2.36 5.55
CA THR A 26 9.22 -3.11 4.78
C THR A 26 9.01 -2.52 3.40
N GLY A 27 9.01 -1.18 3.27
CA GLY A 27 8.95 -0.50 1.97
C GLY A 27 10.13 -0.87 1.07
N LEU A 28 11.36 -0.88 1.60
CA LEU A 28 12.55 -1.28 0.84
C LEU A 28 12.48 -2.74 0.40
N ILE A 29 12.01 -3.65 1.26
CA ILE A 29 11.80 -5.07 0.90
C ILE A 29 10.79 -5.18 -0.25
N CYS A 30 9.70 -4.40 -0.24
CA CYS A 30 8.70 -4.39 -1.30
C CYS A 30 9.29 -4.05 -2.68
N THR A 31 10.30 -3.17 -2.76
CA THR A 31 10.92 -2.81 -4.04
C THR A 31 11.66 -3.96 -4.72
N ARG A 32 12.09 -4.97 -3.94
CA ARG A 32 12.85 -6.14 -4.44
C ARG A 32 11.99 -7.39 -4.58
N GLN A 33 10.75 -7.34 -4.08
CA GLN A 33 9.89 -8.51 -4.08
C GLN A 33 9.43 -8.85 -5.50
N THR A 34 9.68 -10.07 -5.95
CA THR A 34 9.27 -10.55 -7.28
C THR A 34 7.87 -11.18 -7.31
N ASP A 35 7.41 -11.61 -6.14
CA ASP A 35 6.15 -12.31 -5.95
C ASP A 35 5.02 -11.34 -5.57
N LEU A 36 3.94 -11.36 -6.35
CA LEU A 36 2.89 -10.35 -6.30
C LEU A 36 2.07 -10.41 -5.01
N LYS A 37 1.69 -11.61 -4.51
CA LYS A 37 0.94 -11.76 -3.25
C LYS A 37 1.75 -11.30 -2.03
N SER A 38 3.05 -11.60 -2.00
CA SER A 38 3.93 -11.13 -0.92
C SER A 38 4.22 -9.65 -1.00
N LEU A 39 4.34 -9.07 -2.20
CA LEU A 39 4.52 -7.62 -2.35
C LEU A 39 3.32 -6.87 -1.77
N ILE A 40 2.10 -7.31 -2.08
CA ILE A 40 0.87 -6.74 -1.50
C ILE A 40 0.86 -6.94 0.02
N ALA A 41 1.22 -8.12 0.53
CA ALA A 41 1.28 -8.37 1.97
C ALA A 41 2.28 -7.45 2.69
N TYR A 42 3.52 -7.33 2.21
CA TYR A 42 4.51 -6.44 2.83
C TYR A 42 4.13 -4.97 2.72
N SER A 43 3.47 -4.56 1.62
CA SER A 43 2.93 -3.20 1.50
C SER A 43 1.92 -2.89 2.61
N SER A 44 1.06 -3.86 2.97
CA SER A 44 0.10 -3.69 4.08
C SER A 44 0.76 -3.54 5.45
N VAL A 45 1.89 -4.22 5.68
CA VAL A 45 2.66 -4.06 6.92
C VAL A 45 3.18 -2.63 7.04
N SER A 46 3.58 -1.99 5.94
CA SER A 46 4.05 -0.59 5.95
C SER A 46 2.94 0.39 6.36
N HIS A 47 1.73 0.30 5.78
CA HIS A 47 0.60 1.16 6.18
C HIS A 47 0.15 0.87 7.62
N MET A 48 0.14 -0.39 8.06
CA MET A 48 -0.19 -0.73 9.45
C MET A 48 0.88 -0.24 10.44
N GLY A 49 2.14 -0.13 10.03
CA GLY A 49 3.19 0.52 10.82
C GLY A 49 2.90 1.99 11.10
N LEU A 50 2.37 2.72 10.11
CA LEU A 50 1.89 4.10 10.31
C LEU A 50 0.69 4.17 11.26
N VAL A 51 -0.26 3.24 11.14
CA VAL A 51 -1.41 3.13 12.06
C VAL A 51 -0.94 2.88 13.50
N ALA A 52 0.04 1.99 13.70
CA ALA A 52 0.60 1.70 15.02
C ALA A 52 1.29 2.93 15.63
N ALA A 53 2.11 3.64 14.85
CA ALA A 53 2.73 4.89 15.29
C ALA A 53 1.67 5.94 15.66
N ALA A 54 0.62 6.06 14.85
CA ALA A 54 -0.49 6.99 15.09
C ALA A 54 -1.26 6.66 16.39
N ALA A 55 -1.57 5.38 16.63
CA ALA A 55 -2.29 4.95 17.82
C ALA A 55 -1.52 5.26 19.12
N LEU A 56 -0.19 5.20 19.08
CA LEU A 56 0.69 5.47 20.23
C LEU A 56 0.82 6.95 20.60
N ILE A 57 0.56 7.88 19.67
CA ILE A 57 0.61 9.34 19.90
C ILE A 57 -0.63 9.83 20.67
N GLN A 58 -1.75 9.10 20.58
CA GLN A 58 -2.99 9.33 21.34
C GLN A 58 -3.63 10.72 21.18
N THR A 59 -3.37 11.44 20.09
CA THR A 59 -4.07 12.70 19.77
C THR A 59 -5.35 12.43 18.97
N PRO A 60 -6.37 13.30 19.06
CA PRO A 60 -7.63 13.10 18.32
C PRO A 60 -7.42 13.08 16.81
N TRP A 61 -6.48 13.88 16.30
CA TRP A 61 -6.06 13.88 14.90
C TRP A 61 -5.40 12.55 14.49
N SER A 62 -4.60 11.97 15.39
CA SER A 62 -3.94 10.69 15.14
C SER A 62 -4.92 9.52 15.11
N PHE A 63 -5.89 9.48 16.03
CA PHE A 63 -6.92 8.44 16.05
C PHE A 63 -7.85 8.51 14.84
N THR A 64 -8.28 9.72 14.47
CA THR A 64 -9.12 9.91 13.27
C THR A 64 -8.36 9.50 12.01
N GLY A 65 -7.10 9.91 11.86
CA GLY A 65 -6.23 9.47 10.78
C GLY A 65 -6.03 7.95 10.74
N ALA A 66 -5.74 7.33 11.88
CA ALA A 66 -5.56 5.88 12.01
C ALA A 66 -6.81 5.09 11.57
N ILE A 67 -8.00 5.51 12.00
CA ILE A 67 -9.26 4.84 11.62
C ILE A 67 -9.53 4.96 10.12
N ILE A 68 -9.36 6.17 9.56
CA ILE A 68 -9.53 6.40 8.11
C ILE A 68 -8.53 5.54 7.32
N LEU A 69 -7.28 5.48 7.78
CA LEU A 69 -6.22 4.68 7.15
C LEU A 69 -6.52 3.18 7.21
N MET A 70 -6.99 2.66 8.35
CA MET A 70 -7.38 1.24 8.49
C MET A 70 -8.51 0.85 7.54
N ILE A 71 -9.57 1.66 7.46
CA ILE A 71 -10.72 1.37 6.60
C ILE A 71 -10.31 1.45 5.13
N SER A 72 -9.65 2.54 4.73
CA SER A 72 -9.21 2.75 3.35
C SER A 72 -8.24 1.67 2.88
N HIS A 73 -7.22 1.37 3.69
CA HIS A 73 -6.26 0.32 3.39
C HIS A 73 -6.91 -1.07 3.32
N GLY A 74 -7.87 -1.37 4.20
CA GLY A 74 -8.62 -2.64 4.14
C GLY A 74 -9.38 -2.84 2.83
N LEU A 75 -9.97 -1.77 2.27
CA LEU A 75 -10.65 -1.80 0.98
C LEU A 75 -9.67 -1.94 -0.19
N ILE A 76 -8.53 -1.22 -0.15
CA ILE A 76 -7.54 -1.24 -1.24
C ILE A 76 -6.80 -2.57 -1.29
N SER A 77 -6.35 -3.08 -0.13
CA SER A 77 -5.62 -4.34 -0.03
C SER A 77 -6.48 -5.53 -0.48
N SER A 78 -7.75 -5.59 -0.09
CA SER A 78 -8.68 -6.63 -0.55
C SER A 78 -8.91 -6.59 -2.07
N ALA A 79 -9.05 -5.40 -2.65
CA ALA A 79 -9.13 -5.24 -4.11
C ALA A 79 -7.84 -5.74 -4.80
N LEU A 80 -6.66 -5.36 -4.30
CA LEU A 80 -5.37 -5.82 -4.83
C LEU A 80 -5.21 -7.35 -4.72
N PHE A 81 -5.60 -7.96 -3.60
CA PHE A 81 -5.56 -9.42 -3.45
C PHE A 81 -6.54 -10.15 -4.38
N CYS A 82 -7.71 -9.56 -4.65
CA CYS A 82 -8.66 -10.10 -5.64
C CYS A 82 -8.07 -10.05 -7.06
N LEU A 83 -7.49 -8.91 -7.45
CA LEU A 83 -6.82 -8.73 -8.75
C LEU A 83 -5.57 -9.64 -8.90
N ALA A 84 -4.82 -9.82 -7.81
CA ALA A 84 -3.72 -10.78 -7.72
C ALA A 84 -4.19 -12.22 -7.95
N ASN A 85 -5.37 -12.57 -7.43
CA ASN A 85 -5.89 -13.92 -7.57
C ASN A 85 -6.44 -14.19 -8.98
N THR A 86 -7.15 -13.25 -9.57
CA THR A 86 -7.65 -13.38 -10.96
C THR A 86 -6.50 -13.47 -11.97
N SER A 87 -5.43 -12.69 -11.79
CA SER A 87 -4.21 -12.82 -12.60
C SER A 87 -3.48 -14.15 -12.36
N TYR A 88 -3.47 -14.66 -11.13
CA TYR A 88 -2.91 -15.98 -10.81
C TYR A 88 -3.72 -17.12 -11.45
N GLU A 89 -5.05 -17.08 -11.42
CA GLU A 89 -5.89 -18.12 -12.04
C GLU A 89 -5.69 -18.21 -13.56
N ARG A 90 -5.29 -17.11 -14.21
CA ARG A 90 -5.07 -17.05 -15.66
C ARG A 90 -3.64 -17.41 -16.08
N THR A 91 -2.66 -17.02 -15.28
CA THR A 91 -1.24 -17.24 -15.59
C THR A 91 -0.66 -18.48 -14.90
N HIS A 92 -1.36 -19.02 -13.90
CA HIS A 92 -0.90 -20.06 -12.96
C HIS A 92 0.46 -19.75 -12.31
N SER A 93 0.84 -18.47 -12.25
CA SER A 93 2.14 -18.02 -11.74
C SER A 93 1.98 -16.84 -10.79
N ARG A 94 2.83 -16.78 -9.76
CA ARG A 94 2.82 -15.70 -8.76
C ARG A 94 3.86 -14.61 -9.06
N THR A 95 4.75 -14.86 -10.00
CA THR A 95 5.88 -14.00 -10.34
C THR A 95 5.44 -12.88 -11.29
N MET A 96 5.71 -11.62 -10.94
CA MET A 96 5.27 -10.46 -11.73
C MET A 96 5.79 -10.49 -13.18
N LEU A 97 7.00 -10.99 -13.40
CA LEU A 97 7.61 -11.06 -14.74
C LEU A 97 6.82 -11.93 -15.72
N LEU A 98 6.22 -13.02 -15.23
CA LEU A 98 5.43 -13.94 -16.07
C LEU A 98 4.03 -13.37 -16.38
N ALA A 99 3.55 -12.43 -15.58
CA ALA A 99 2.26 -11.75 -15.77
C ALA A 99 2.38 -10.48 -16.63
N ARG A 100 3.53 -10.25 -17.27
CA ARG A 100 3.82 -9.02 -18.01
C ARG A 100 2.90 -8.82 -19.22
N GLY A 101 2.50 -7.59 -19.49
CA GLY A 101 1.80 -7.23 -20.73
C GLY A 101 0.31 -7.57 -20.74
N LEU A 102 -0.29 -7.88 -19.58
CA LEU A 102 -1.71 -8.21 -19.46
C LEU A 102 -2.65 -7.09 -19.94
N GLN A 103 -2.18 -5.84 -19.98
CA GLN A 103 -2.96 -4.70 -20.46
C GLN A 103 -3.46 -4.85 -21.90
N LEU A 104 -2.70 -5.54 -22.76
CA LEU A 104 -3.08 -5.73 -24.16
C LEU A 104 -4.19 -6.79 -24.34
N VAL A 105 -4.29 -7.74 -23.42
CA VAL A 105 -5.29 -8.82 -23.45
C VAL A 105 -6.55 -8.40 -22.71
N LEU A 106 -6.39 -7.84 -21.50
CA LEU A 106 -7.48 -7.56 -20.56
C LEU A 106 -7.46 -6.07 -20.17
N PRO A 107 -7.91 -5.16 -21.05
CA PRO A 107 -7.80 -3.73 -20.81
C PRO A 107 -8.64 -3.28 -19.61
N LEU A 108 -9.82 -3.87 -19.40
CA LEU A 108 -10.67 -3.55 -18.25
C LEU A 108 -9.99 -3.96 -16.93
N MET A 109 -9.41 -5.16 -16.89
CA MET A 109 -8.61 -5.61 -15.74
C MET A 109 -7.43 -4.68 -15.47
N ALA A 110 -6.78 -4.16 -16.51
CA ALA A 110 -5.70 -3.18 -16.37
C ALA A 110 -6.18 -1.83 -15.78
N THR A 111 -7.41 -1.39 -16.08
CA THR A 111 -7.99 -0.19 -15.44
C THR A 111 -8.24 -0.40 -13.95
N TRP A 112 -8.70 -1.57 -13.53
CA TRP A 112 -8.86 -1.91 -12.11
C TRP A 112 -7.52 -2.00 -11.38
N TRP A 113 -6.50 -2.58 -12.04
CA TRP A 113 -5.12 -2.55 -11.57
C TRP A 113 -4.61 -1.11 -11.41
N LEU A 114 -4.86 -0.23 -12.37
CA LEU A 114 -4.46 1.17 -12.28
C LEU A 114 -5.16 1.85 -11.10
N LEU A 115 -6.48 1.74 -10.99
CA LEU A 115 -7.26 2.40 -9.94
C LEU A 115 -6.84 1.96 -8.52
N SER A 116 -6.66 0.65 -8.32
CA SER A 116 -6.20 0.10 -7.04
C SER A 116 -4.77 0.52 -6.70
N ASN A 117 -3.87 0.60 -7.67
CA ASN A 117 -2.52 1.13 -7.46
C ASN A 117 -2.52 2.62 -7.12
N LEU A 118 -3.31 3.44 -7.82
CA LEU A 118 -3.43 4.87 -7.53
C LEU A 118 -3.99 5.10 -6.12
N ALA A 119 -4.92 4.25 -5.69
CA ALA A 119 -5.43 4.28 -4.32
C ALA A 119 -4.37 3.90 -3.28
N ASN A 120 -3.56 2.87 -3.57
CA ASN A 120 -2.46 2.46 -2.68
C ASN A 120 -1.33 3.50 -2.61
N MET A 121 -1.11 4.26 -3.68
CA MET A 121 -0.15 5.39 -3.74
C MET A 121 -0.60 6.64 -2.99
N ALA A 122 -1.79 6.64 -2.37
CA ALA A 122 -2.34 7.81 -1.70
C ALA A 122 -2.42 9.05 -2.61
N LEU A 123 -2.81 8.89 -3.88
CA LEU A 123 -2.98 10.03 -4.80
C LEU A 123 -4.28 10.82 -4.52
N PRO A 124 -4.34 12.13 -4.87
CA PRO A 124 -5.47 13.03 -4.60
C PRO A 124 -6.65 12.73 -5.51
N PRO A 125 -7.45 11.70 -5.20
CA PRO A 125 -8.82 11.84 -4.67
C PRO A 125 -9.16 10.75 -3.63
N THR A 126 -8.17 10.01 -3.14
CA THR A 126 -8.36 8.77 -2.36
C THR A 126 -8.44 9.02 -0.86
N THR A 127 -9.12 8.11 -0.16
CA THR A 127 -9.23 8.13 1.31
C THR A 127 -7.92 7.78 2.00
N ASN A 128 -7.03 7.02 1.34
CA ASN A 128 -5.71 6.67 1.88
C ASN A 128 -4.84 7.92 2.11
N LEU A 129 -4.89 8.89 1.19
CA LEU A 129 -4.21 10.18 1.36
C LEU A 129 -4.66 10.93 2.60
N TRP A 130 -5.97 11.00 2.84
CA TRP A 130 -6.50 11.67 4.03
C TRP A 130 -6.04 11.00 5.31
N GLY A 131 -6.04 9.66 5.36
CA GLY A 131 -5.51 8.91 6.49
C GLY A 131 -4.03 9.18 6.74
N GLU A 132 -3.20 9.03 5.70
CA GLU A 132 -1.75 9.24 5.80
C GLU A 132 -1.39 10.68 6.16
N LEU A 133 -2.05 11.68 5.56
CA LEU A 133 -1.77 13.08 5.85
C LEU A 133 -2.07 13.44 7.31
N MET A 134 -3.20 12.97 7.85
CA MET A 134 -3.55 13.20 9.26
C MET A 134 -2.53 12.57 10.22
N VAL A 135 -2.04 11.37 9.89
CA VAL A 135 -0.99 10.68 10.65
C VAL A 135 0.36 11.40 10.54
N ILE A 136 0.72 11.92 9.36
CA ILE A 136 1.96 12.68 9.17
C ILE A 136 1.92 13.99 9.98
N ILE A 137 0.79 14.69 9.99
CA ILE A 137 0.63 15.93 10.77
C ILE A 137 0.73 15.64 12.28
N SER A 138 0.10 14.56 12.77
CA SER A 138 0.18 14.20 14.19
C SER A 138 1.60 13.80 14.61
N LEU A 139 2.33 13.08 13.76
CA LEU A 139 3.74 12.72 13.95
C LEU A 139 4.65 13.95 13.94
N PHE A 140 4.43 14.88 13.01
CA PHE A 140 5.20 16.11 12.93
C PHE A 140 5.04 16.98 14.17
N ASN A 141 3.81 17.10 14.67
CA ASN A 141 3.53 17.81 15.92
C ASN A 141 4.19 17.15 17.14
N TRP A 142 4.40 15.83 17.10
CA TRP A 142 5.09 15.11 18.17
C TRP A 142 6.61 15.27 18.10
N SER A 143 7.23 15.13 16.92
CA SER A 143 8.59 15.61 16.68
C SER A 143 8.85 15.90 15.20
N ALA A 144 9.52 17.03 14.94
CA ALA A 144 9.79 17.50 13.58
C ALA A 144 10.65 16.52 12.77
N TRP A 145 11.52 15.72 13.41
CA TRP A 145 12.37 14.74 12.75
C TRP A 145 11.60 13.61 12.07
N THR A 146 10.36 13.33 12.50
CA THR A 146 9.54 12.27 11.90
C THR A 146 9.15 12.56 10.46
N ILE A 147 9.15 13.84 10.03
CA ILE A 147 8.75 14.21 8.67
C ILE A 147 9.70 13.65 7.59
N LEU A 148 10.98 13.52 7.92
CA LEU A 148 11.95 12.91 7.01
C LEU A 148 11.64 11.42 6.83
N LEU A 149 11.36 10.72 7.93
CA LEU A 149 11.08 9.28 7.92
C LEU A 149 9.77 8.98 7.21
N THR A 150 8.69 9.73 7.52
CA THR A 150 7.39 9.52 6.88
C THR A 150 7.39 9.97 5.41
N GLY A 151 8.07 11.08 5.08
CA GLY A 151 8.24 11.52 3.70
C GLY A 151 9.04 10.55 2.84
N LEU A 152 10.10 9.95 3.38
CA LEU A 152 10.81 8.86 2.71
C LEU A 152 9.93 7.60 2.58
N GLY A 153 9.14 7.29 3.62
CA GLY A 153 8.17 6.20 3.60
C GLY A 153 7.18 6.32 2.45
N THR A 154 6.52 7.47 2.29
CA THR A 154 5.55 7.70 1.21
C THR A 154 6.18 7.73 -0.18
N LEU A 155 7.43 8.20 -0.31
CA LEU A 155 8.17 8.07 -1.57
C LEU A 155 8.45 6.61 -1.94
N ILE A 156 8.84 5.79 -0.95
CA ILE A 156 9.07 4.37 -1.16
C ILE A 156 7.76 3.65 -1.50
N THR A 157 6.64 4.01 -0.85
CA THR A 157 5.32 3.44 -1.20
C THR A 157 4.93 3.75 -2.63
N ALA A 158 5.12 4.99 -3.08
CA ALA A 158 4.91 5.38 -4.46
C ALA A 158 5.83 4.60 -5.43
N ALA A 159 7.10 4.37 -5.06
CA ALA A 159 8.05 3.67 -5.91
C ALA A 159 7.69 2.18 -6.12
N TYR A 160 7.41 1.42 -5.04
CA TYR A 160 7.15 -0.02 -5.19
C TYR A 160 5.78 -0.30 -5.83
N THR A 161 4.76 0.54 -5.59
CA THR A 161 3.43 0.39 -6.21
C THR A 161 3.48 0.67 -7.70
N LEU A 162 4.16 1.75 -8.10
CA LEU A 162 4.39 2.02 -9.52
C LEU A 162 5.20 0.89 -10.17
N HIS A 163 6.21 0.35 -9.49
CA HIS A 163 6.98 -0.80 -9.97
C HIS A 163 6.11 -2.05 -10.18
N MET A 164 5.22 -2.37 -9.24
CA MET A 164 4.26 -3.46 -9.35
C MET A 164 3.33 -3.27 -10.56
N PHE A 165 2.79 -2.07 -10.77
CA PHE A 165 1.92 -1.79 -11.92
C PHE A 165 2.68 -1.90 -13.26
N LEU A 166 3.85 -1.30 -13.36
CA LEU A 166 4.64 -1.31 -14.60
C LEU A 166 5.13 -2.72 -14.96
N SER A 167 5.58 -3.51 -13.98
CA SER A 167 6.11 -4.85 -14.23
C SER A 167 5.03 -5.85 -14.64
N SER A 168 3.81 -5.73 -14.09
CA SER A 168 2.67 -6.57 -14.46
C SER A 168 1.98 -6.10 -15.75
N GLN A 169 1.65 -4.82 -15.88
CA GLN A 169 0.80 -4.36 -16.98
C GLN A 169 1.57 -4.01 -18.25
N ARG A 170 2.80 -3.48 -18.14
CA ARG A 170 3.56 -2.99 -19.31
C ARG A 170 4.58 -3.98 -19.83
N GLY A 171 4.62 -4.11 -21.15
CA GLY A 171 5.68 -4.78 -21.88
C GLY A 171 5.17 -5.73 -22.95
N LEU A 172 6.08 -6.50 -23.52
CA LEU A 172 5.76 -7.50 -24.52
C LEU A 172 5.01 -8.65 -23.85
N LEU A 173 3.90 -9.06 -24.49
CA LEU A 173 3.12 -10.22 -24.10
C LEU A 173 3.96 -11.50 -24.23
N PRO A 174 4.12 -12.28 -23.14
CA PRO A 174 4.74 -13.59 -23.19
C PRO A 174 4.01 -14.50 -24.18
N SER A 175 4.75 -15.37 -24.87
CA SER A 175 4.18 -16.30 -25.86
C SER A 175 3.09 -17.21 -25.28
N HIS A 176 3.22 -17.61 -24.01
CA HIS A 176 2.24 -18.43 -23.29
C HIS A 176 0.90 -17.72 -23.05
N LEU A 177 0.84 -16.38 -23.10
CA LEU A 177 -0.37 -15.62 -22.79
C LEU A 177 -1.16 -15.14 -24.01
N LYS A 178 -0.69 -15.43 -25.23
CA LYS A 178 -1.30 -14.98 -26.49
C LYS A 178 -2.69 -15.56 -26.77
N SER A 179 -3.04 -16.71 -26.18
CA SER A 179 -4.30 -17.44 -26.44
C SER A 179 -5.23 -17.47 -25.23
N THR A 180 -5.18 -16.45 -24.37
CA THR A 180 -6.02 -16.40 -23.18
C THR A 180 -7.45 -15.94 -23.56
N PRO A 181 -8.51 -16.65 -23.10
CA PRO A 181 -9.89 -16.25 -23.39
C PRO A 181 -10.25 -14.98 -22.60
N PRO A 182 -11.28 -14.21 -23.03
CA PRO A 182 -11.76 -13.06 -22.26
C PRO A 182 -12.28 -13.46 -20.86
N THR A 183 -12.49 -12.48 -19.98
CA THR A 183 -13.11 -12.76 -18.67
C THR A 183 -14.59 -13.11 -18.78
N PHE A 184 -15.11 -13.91 -17.83
CA PHE A 184 -16.53 -14.32 -17.82
C PHE A 184 -17.49 -13.15 -17.54
N PHE A 185 -17.03 -12.11 -16.83
CA PHE A 185 -17.70 -10.83 -16.82
C PHE A 185 -17.42 -10.14 -18.15
N ARG A 186 -18.48 -9.81 -18.88
CA ARG A 186 -18.45 -9.18 -20.21
C ARG A 186 -17.33 -8.12 -20.30
N GLU A 187 -16.27 -8.48 -21.00
CA GLU A 187 -15.42 -7.54 -21.74
C GLU A 187 -15.99 -7.36 -23.14
#